data_AF-A0A4R8L5B1-F1
#
_entry.id   AF-A0A4R8L5B1-F1
#
_cell.length_a   1.000
_cell.length_b   1.000
_cell.length_c   1.000
_cell.angle_alpha   90.00
_cell.angle_beta   90.00
_cell.angle_gamma   90.00
#
_symmetry.space_group_name_H-M   'P 1'
#
loop_
_entity.id
_entity.type
_entity.pdbx_description
1 polymer ?
#
loop_
_entity_poly.entity_id
_entity_poly.type
_entity_poly.pdbx_seq_one_letter_code
_entity_poly.pdbx_strand_id
1 'polypeptide(L)'
;MTAETIASSLRILLPRLWSFAFRLSGTSGLAENLTGRTLIRLAGLADISSNERITPALALREMYAAWKCDLGGTCFQACEQESLPDVANVDADHKELVNAVLSLSGLERAVVLLVHLEQLSLWDIASITNEPVSRVLNALSMAHFKVSRYVNARRRGDRRRDRNHHVRPSVLGEIEDALSNGLRPSELANREKDGSIR
;
A
#
# COMPACT_ATOMS: atom_id res chain seq x y z
N MET A 1 -34.97 14.96 -14.30
CA MET A 1 -33.77 15.61 -14.88
C MET A 1 -33.58 15.13 -16.32
N THR A 2 -32.92 15.90 -17.20
CA THR A 2 -32.59 15.43 -18.56
C THR A 2 -31.32 14.58 -18.55
N ALA A 3 -31.20 13.62 -19.48
CA ALA A 3 -30.01 12.76 -19.63
C ALA A 3 -28.70 13.57 -19.78
N GLU A 4 -28.79 14.76 -20.38
CA GLU A 4 -27.69 15.70 -20.55
C GLU A 4 -27.16 16.29 -19.23
N THR A 5 -28.05 16.52 -18.25
CA THR A 5 -27.68 16.99 -16.91
C THR A 5 -26.92 15.92 -16.13
N ILE A 6 -27.34 14.66 -16.31
CA ILE A 6 -26.69 13.48 -15.73
C ILE A 6 -25.30 13.29 -16.34
N ALA A 7 -25.19 13.31 -17.68
CA ALA A 7 -23.92 13.17 -18.38
C ALA A 7 -22.91 14.26 -18.00
N SER A 8 -23.37 15.50 -17.86
CA SER A 8 -22.52 16.63 -17.46
C SER A 8 -22.03 16.49 -16.01
N SER A 9 -22.90 16.04 -15.10
CA SER A 9 -22.52 15.79 -13.70
C SER A 9 -21.51 14.64 -13.59
N LEU A 10 -21.71 13.57 -14.38
CA LEU A 10 -20.81 12.42 -14.41
C LEU A 10 -19.43 12.76 -14.97
N ARG A 11 -19.33 13.60 -16.01
CA ARG A 11 -18.01 14.02 -16.55
C ARG A 11 -17.11 14.67 -15.50
N ILE A 12 -17.70 15.44 -14.59
CA ILE A 12 -16.97 16.09 -13.49
C ILE A 12 -16.61 15.08 -12.39
N LEU A 13 -17.50 14.13 -12.14
CA LEU A 13 -17.39 13.19 -11.02
C LEU A 13 -16.50 11.97 -11.33
N LEU A 14 -16.41 11.58 -12.60
CA LEU A 14 -15.76 10.35 -13.04
C LEU A 14 -14.27 10.28 -12.71
N PRO A 15 -13.45 11.33 -12.92
CA PRO A 15 -12.05 11.31 -12.50
C PRO A 15 -11.88 11.14 -10.98
N ARG A 16 -12.77 11.76 -10.19
CA ARG A 16 -12.76 11.64 -8.72
C ARG A 16 -13.12 10.23 -8.29
N LEU A 17 -14.20 9.67 -8.84
CA LEU A 17 -14.63 8.30 -8.57
C LEU A 17 -13.57 7.28 -8.96
N TRP A 18 -12.94 7.45 -10.13
CA TRP A 18 -11.88 6.55 -10.57
C TRP A 18 -10.66 6.64 -9.65
N SER A 19 -10.24 7.84 -9.23
CA SER A 19 -9.13 8.00 -8.29
C SER A 19 -9.42 7.38 -6.92
N PHE A 20 -10.64 7.55 -6.42
CA PHE A 20 -11.08 6.90 -5.18
C PHE A 20 -11.10 5.38 -5.32
N ALA A 21 -11.70 4.86 -6.40
CA ALA A 21 -11.72 3.43 -6.72
C ALA A 21 -10.31 2.85 -6.80
N PHE A 22 -9.38 3.52 -7.49
CA PHE A 22 -7.99 3.10 -7.63
C PHE A 22 -7.27 3.04 -6.29
N ARG A 23 -7.47 4.00 -5.39
CA ARG A 23 -6.84 3.96 -4.06
C ARG A 23 -7.50 2.94 -3.14
N LEU A 24 -8.77 2.65 -3.37
CA LEU A 24 -9.53 1.65 -2.63
C LEU A 24 -9.15 0.22 -3.08
N SER A 25 -8.91 0.00 -4.38
CA SER A 25 -8.59 -1.29 -5.00
C SER A 25 -7.10 -1.54 -5.24
N GLY A 26 -6.25 -0.52 -5.31
CA GLY A 26 -4.82 -0.69 -5.59
C GLY A 26 -4.44 -1.17 -7.00
N THR A 27 -5.40 -1.42 -7.91
CA THR A 27 -5.13 -1.83 -9.31
C THR A 27 -6.04 -1.09 -10.28
N SER A 28 -5.54 -0.80 -11.49
CA SER A 28 -6.31 -0.04 -12.50
C SER A 28 -7.53 -0.82 -12.98
N GLY A 29 -7.35 -2.12 -13.27
CA GLY A 29 -8.44 -2.97 -13.76
C GLY A 29 -9.61 -3.09 -12.77
N LEU A 30 -9.34 -3.21 -11.47
CA LEU A 30 -10.39 -3.23 -10.46
C LEU A 30 -11.04 -1.85 -10.28
N ALA A 31 -10.25 -0.77 -10.39
CA ALA A 31 -10.77 0.59 -10.30
C ALA A 31 -11.75 0.90 -11.45
N GLU A 32 -11.40 0.52 -12.68
CA GLU A 32 -12.24 0.66 -13.87
C GLU A 32 -13.53 -0.14 -13.73
N ASN A 33 -13.44 -1.41 -13.34
CA ASN A 33 -14.61 -2.26 -13.13
C ASN A 33 -15.55 -1.66 -12.06
N LEU A 34 -14.99 -1.26 -10.91
CA LEU A 34 -15.75 -0.68 -9.82
C LEU A 34 -16.42 0.65 -10.24
N THR A 35 -15.69 1.49 -10.99
CA THR A 35 -16.21 2.75 -11.52
C THR A 35 -17.37 2.49 -12.48
N GLY A 36 -17.20 1.58 -13.45
CA GLY A 36 -18.25 1.21 -14.41
C GLY A 36 -19.52 0.70 -13.72
N ARG A 37 -19.38 -0.17 -12.72
CA ARG A 37 -20.52 -0.68 -11.95
C ARG A 37 -21.21 0.39 -11.12
N THR A 38 -20.44 1.32 -10.56
CA THR A 38 -20.99 2.48 -9.83
C THR A 38 -21.83 3.34 -10.78
N LEU A 39 -21.34 3.60 -11.99
CA LEU A 39 -22.08 4.38 -12.99
C LEU A 39 -23.40 3.71 -13.40
N ILE A 40 -23.39 2.38 -13.59
CA ILE A 40 -24.61 1.61 -13.90
C ILE A 40 -25.63 1.75 -12.75
N ARG A 41 -25.18 1.63 -11.49
CA ARG A 41 -26.06 1.79 -10.32
C ARG A 41 -26.65 3.20 -10.24
N LEU A 42 -25.83 4.22 -10.47
CA LEU A 42 -26.27 5.61 -10.47
C LEU A 42 -27.27 5.92 -11.59
N ALA A 43 -27.06 5.37 -12.79
CA ALA A 43 -28.00 5.48 -13.89
C ALA A 43 -29.35 4.82 -13.54
N GLY A 44 -29.32 3.60 -13.00
CA GLY A 44 -30.54 2.92 -12.56
C GLY A 44 -31.29 3.68 -11.46
N LEU A 45 -30.59 4.31 -10.51
CA LEU A 45 -31.21 5.18 -9.51
C LEU A 45 -31.84 6.43 -10.12
N ALA A 46 -31.20 7.06 -11.11
CA ALA A 46 -31.75 8.22 -11.79
C ALA A 46 -33.00 7.88 -12.62
N ASP A 47 -33.06 6.67 -13.17
CA ASP A 47 -34.23 6.17 -13.91
C ASP A 47 -35.41 5.88 -12.98
N ILE A 48 -35.16 5.31 -11.79
CA ILE A 48 -36.18 5.01 -10.78
C ILE A 48 -36.64 6.29 -10.07
N SER A 49 -35.71 7.18 -9.77
CA SER A 49 -35.92 8.41 -9.00
C SER A 49 -35.63 9.62 -9.88
N SER A 50 -36.61 10.02 -10.70
CA SER A 50 -36.52 11.13 -11.66
C SER A 50 -36.10 12.49 -11.07
N ASN A 51 -36.09 12.60 -9.73
CA ASN A 51 -35.74 13.78 -8.94
C ASN A 51 -34.44 13.66 -8.14
N GLU A 52 -33.81 12.49 -8.05
CA GLU A 52 -32.59 12.34 -7.24
C GLU A 52 -31.38 12.85 -8.02
N ARG A 53 -30.84 13.99 -7.58
CA ARG A 53 -29.61 14.54 -8.15
C ARG A 53 -28.45 13.62 -7.79
N ILE A 54 -27.64 13.25 -8.78
CA ILE A 54 -26.39 12.54 -8.54
C ILE A 54 -25.45 13.50 -7.80
N THR A 55 -25.32 13.28 -6.49
CA THR A 55 -24.37 14.00 -5.64
C THR A 55 -23.08 13.20 -5.50
N PRO A 56 -21.93 13.84 -5.20
CA PRO A 56 -20.69 13.13 -4.92
C PRO A 56 -20.83 12.12 -3.78
N ALA A 57 -21.56 12.48 -2.72
CA ALA A 57 -21.79 11.59 -1.57
C ALA A 57 -22.59 10.34 -1.97
N LEU A 58 -23.63 10.49 -2.79
CA LEU A 58 -24.39 9.36 -3.34
C LEU A 58 -23.50 8.43 -4.17
N ALA A 59 -22.67 8.99 -5.04
CA ALA A 59 -21.78 8.20 -5.87
C ALA A 59 -20.71 7.45 -5.06
N LEU A 60 -20.13 8.08 -4.03
CA LEU A 60 -19.20 7.43 -3.10
C LEU A 60 -19.89 6.31 -2.30
N ARG A 61 -21.15 6.51 -1.90
CA ARG A 61 -21.97 5.48 -1.23
C ARG A 61 -22.20 4.27 -2.13
N GLU A 62 -22.64 4.49 -3.37
CA GLU A 62 -22.88 3.40 -4.31
C GLU A 62 -21.59 2.66 -4.67
N MET A 63 -20.47 3.39 -4.78
CA MET A 63 -19.16 2.80 -5.01
C MET A 63 -18.70 1.95 -3.83
N TYR A 64 -18.81 2.46 -2.61
CA TYR A 64 -18.46 1.70 -1.40
C TYR A 64 -19.34 0.46 -1.25
N ALA A 65 -20.64 0.58 -1.52
CA ALA A 65 -21.57 -0.55 -1.50
C ALA A 65 -21.21 -1.61 -2.55
N ALA A 66 -20.90 -1.21 -3.79
CA ALA A 66 -20.46 -2.12 -4.84
C ALA A 66 -19.17 -2.85 -4.43
N TRP A 67 -18.19 -2.10 -3.94
CA TRP A 67 -16.93 -2.63 -3.45
C TRP A 67 -17.11 -3.60 -2.28
N LYS A 68 -17.91 -3.26 -1.27
CA LYS A 68 -18.20 -4.12 -0.11
C LYS A 68 -18.89 -5.42 -0.53
N CYS A 69 -19.82 -5.36 -1.48
CA CYS A 69 -20.48 -6.55 -2.03
C CYS A 69 -19.49 -7.46 -2.77
N ASP A 70 -18.58 -6.88 -3.54
CA ASP A 70 -17.57 -7.63 -4.30
C ASP A 70 -16.49 -8.24 -3.39
N LEU A 71 -16.22 -7.60 -2.25
CA LEU A 71 -15.27 -8.06 -1.22
C LEU A 71 -15.86 -9.00 -0.17
N GLY A 72 -17.18 -9.18 -0.17
CA GLY A 72 -17.86 -10.18 0.66
C GLY A 72 -17.44 -11.63 0.38
N GLY A 73 -16.63 -11.85 -0.67
CA GLY A 73 -15.93 -13.10 -0.97
C GLY A 73 -14.47 -12.86 -1.38
N THR A 74 -13.55 -12.93 -0.42
CA THR A 74 -12.18 -13.49 -0.59
C THR A 74 -11.08 -12.83 -1.46
N CYS A 75 -11.29 -11.75 -2.23
CA CYS A 75 -10.31 -11.45 -3.31
C CYS A 75 -9.07 -10.59 -2.98
N PHE A 76 -8.97 -9.87 -1.86
CA PHE A 76 -7.94 -8.82 -1.72
C PHE A 76 -6.58 -9.21 -1.14
N GLN A 77 -6.32 -10.51 -0.94
CA GLN A 77 -5.04 -10.95 -0.38
C GLN A 77 -3.97 -11.27 -1.43
N ALA A 78 -4.29 -11.21 -2.73
CA ALA A 78 -3.39 -11.72 -3.78
C ALA A 78 -3.43 -10.96 -5.13
N CYS A 79 -3.88 -9.70 -5.20
CA CYS A 79 -3.60 -8.92 -6.41
C CYS A 79 -2.16 -8.44 -6.34
N GLU A 80 -1.31 -9.05 -7.18
CA GLU A 80 -0.03 -8.48 -7.59
C GLU A 80 -0.25 -7.00 -7.87
N GLN A 81 0.44 -6.19 -7.07
CA GLN A 81 0.41 -4.76 -7.18
C GLN A 81 0.91 -4.43 -8.57
N GLU A 82 0.05 -3.87 -9.44
CA GLU A 82 0.52 -3.27 -10.68
C GLU A 82 1.57 -2.24 -10.26
N SER A 83 2.82 -2.49 -10.63
CA SER A 83 3.88 -1.50 -10.48
C SER A 83 3.34 -0.24 -11.12
N LEU A 84 3.14 0.82 -10.32
CA LEU A 84 2.93 2.16 -10.87
C LEU A 84 3.97 2.34 -11.98
N PRO A 85 3.61 2.92 -13.13
CA PRO A 85 4.60 3.25 -14.15
C PRO A 85 5.72 4.00 -13.44
N ASP A 86 6.96 3.64 -13.79
CA ASP A 86 8.19 4.06 -13.13
C ASP A 86 8.39 5.57 -13.32
N VAL A 87 7.55 6.37 -12.65
CA VAL A 87 7.77 7.80 -12.49
C VAL A 87 8.96 7.84 -11.56
N ALA A 88 10.13 8.09 -12.14
CA ALA A 88 11.47 7.97 -11.56
C ALA A 88 11.75 8.85 -10.31
N ASN A 89 10.70 9.29 -9.60
CA ASN A 89 10.77 10.22 -8.49
C ASN A 89 9.62 10.05 -7.46
N VAL A 90 8.91 8.91 -7.44
CA VAL A 90 7.99 8.64 -6.32
C VAL A 90 8.83 8.18 -5.13
N ASP A 91 8.99 9.07 -4.14
CA ASP A 91 9.70 8.82 -2.89
C ASP A 91 9.37 7.43 -2.34
N ALA A 92 10.39 6.69 -1.90
CA ALA A 92 10.22 5.38 -1.29
C ALA A 92 9.21 5.43 -0.12
N ASP A 93 9.21 6.54 0.64
CA ASP A 93 8.26 6.85 1.70
C ASP A 93 6.80 6.85 1.21
N HIS A 94 6.53 7.31 -0.02
CA HIS A 94 5.18 7.32 -0.57
C HIS A 94 4.70 5.92 -0.94
N LYS A 95 5.57 5.10 -1.55
CA LYS A 95 5.26 3.68 -1.85
C LYS A 95 4.98 2.90 -0.56
N GLU A 96 5.74 3.15 0.50
CA GLU A 96 5.51 2.55 1.82
C GLU A 96 4.17 2.94 2.43
N LEU A 97 3.80 4.22 2.33
CA LEU A 97 2.52 4.70 2.84
C LEU A 97 1.34 4.05 2.10
N VAL A 98 1.42 3.94 0.77
CA VAL A 98 0.41 3.25 -0.04
C VAL A 98 0.27 1.79 0.39
N ASN A 99 1.39 1.08 0.56
CA ASN A 99 1.39 -0.30 1.03
C ASN A 99 0.79 -0.45 2.44
N ALA A 100 1.09 0.49 3.33
CA ALA A 100 0.52 0.53 4.68
C ALA A 100 -1.01 0.65 4.62
N VAL A 101 -1.54 1.54 3.78
CA VAL A 101 -3.00 1.75 3.61
C VAL A 101 -3.67 0.54 2.95
N LEU A 102 -3.02 -0.08 1.97
CA LEU A 102 -3.52 -1.31 1.34
C LEU A 102 -3.54 -2.50 2.31
N SER A 103 -2.69 -2.52 3.35
CA SER A 103 -2.72 -3.58 4.37
C SER A 103 -3.88 -3.47 5.37
N LEU A 104 -4.63 -2.36 5.37
CA LEU A 104 -5.75 -2.14 6.27
C LEU A 104 -6.95 -3.04 5.92
N SER A 105 -7.81 -3.29 6.91
CA SER A 105 -9.11 -3.92 6.66
C SER A 105 -9.98 -3.03 5.79
N GLY A 106 -11.03 -3.61 5.19
CA GLY A 106 -11.83 -2.89 4.21
C GLY A 106 -12.46 -1.59 4.76
N LEU A 107 -13.03 -1.64 5.97
CA LEU A 107 -13.62 -0.44 6.59
C LEU A 107 -12.54 0.58 6.97
N GLU A 108 -11.44 0.16 7.58
CA GLU A 108 -10.33 1.04 7.94
C GLU A 108 -9.76 1.77 6.72
N ARG A 109 -9.54 1.05 5.62
CA ARG A 109 -9.06 1.62 4.36
C ARG A 109 -10.02 2.67 3.81
N ALA A 110 -11.31 2.32 3.71
CA ALA A 110 -12.32 3.23 3.20
C ALA A 110 -12.43 4.51 4.04
N VAL A 111 -12.43 4.38 5.38
CA VAL A 111 -12.51 5.53 6.28
C VAL A 111 -11.30 6.46 6.14
N VAL A 112 -10.08 5.93 6.11
CA VAL A 112 -8.87 6.73 5.88
C VAL A 112 -8.93 7.49 4.56
N LEU A 113 -9.34 6.82 3.48
CA LEU A 113 -9.44 7.44 2.16
C LEU A 113 -10.52 8.54 2.13
N LEU A 114 -11.69 8.30 2.72
CA LEU A 114 -12.78 9.29 2.75
C LEU A 114 -12.43 10.52 3.62
N VAL A 115 -11.71 10.33 4.73
CA VAL A 115 -11.22 11.45 5.56
C VAL A 115 -10.13 12.23 4.84
N HIS A 116 -9.11 11.57 4.30
CA HIS A 116 -7.91 12.27 3.83
C HIS A 116 -7.98 12.74 2.37
N LEU A 117 -8.78 12.10 1.52
CA LEU A 117 -8.90 12.47 0.11
C LEU A 117 -10.14 13.29 -0.17
N GLU A 118 -11.27 12.86 0.38
CA GLU A 118 -12.57 13.52 0.16
C GLU A 118 -12.89 14.55 1.24
N GLN A 119 -12.07 14.64 2.31
CA GLN A 119 -12.21 15.61 3.41
C GLN A 119 -13.60 15.58 4.06
N LEU A 120 -14.21 14.40 4.11
CA LEU A 120 -15.56 14.22 4.63
C LEU A 120 -15.59 14.17 6.15
N SER A 121 -16.70 14.63 6.72
CA SER A 121 -16.94 14.51 8.16
C SER A 121 -17.18 13.06 8.56
N LEU A 122 -16.93 12.73 9.83
CA LEU A 122 -17.22 11.38 10.37
C LEU A 122 -18.71 11.00 10.21
N TRP A 123 -19.60 11.98 10.22
CA TRP A 123 -21.04 11.78 10.01
C TRP A 123 -21.37 11.42 8.57
N ASP A 124 -20.79 12.12 7.59
CA ASP A 124 -20.97 11.80 6.18
C ASP A 124 -20.40 10.41 5.86
N ILE A 125 -19.25 10.08 6.43
CA ILE A 125 -18.63 8.76 6.27
C ILE A 125 -19.51 7.66 6.87
N ALA A 126 -20.11 7.89 8.04
CA ALA A 126 -21.07 6.96 8.64
C ALA A 126 -22.28 6.74 7.71
N SER A 127 -22.79 7.80 7.08
CA SER A 127 -23.87 7.71 6.10
C SER A 127 -23.45 6.97 4.81
N ILE A 128 -22.21 7.16 4.33
CA ILE A 128 -21.69 6.50 3.12
C ILE A 128 -21.42 5.02 3.36
N THR A 129 -20.84 4.69 4.51
CA THR A 129 -20.46 3.32 4.85
C THR A 129 -21.60 2.49 5.42
N ASN A 130 -22.70 3.15 5.80
CA ASN A 130 -23.83 2.57 6.52
C ASN A 130 -23.38 1.89 7.83
N GLU A 131 -22.49 2.56 8.57
CA GLU A 131 -21.95 2.11 9.86
C GLU A 131 -22.18 3.20 10.92
N PRO A 132 -22.30 2.85 12.20
CA PRO A 132 -22.44 3.85 13.25
C PRO A 132 -21.17 4.70 13.38
N VAL A 133 -21.32 5.99 13.71
CA VAL A 133 -20.20 6.95 13.85
C VAL A 133 -19.12 6.44 14.81
N SER A 134 -19.52 5.76 15.90
CA SER A 134 -18.58 5.14 16.84
C SER A 134 -17.68 4.10 16.19
N ARG A 135 -18.21 3.31 15.24
CA ARG A 135 -17.43 2.32 14.49
C ARG A 135 -16.51 2.97 13.48
N VAL A 136 -16.96 4.04 12.81
CA VAL A 136 -16.13 4.84 11.90
C VAL A 136 -14.94 5.45 12.66
N LEU A 137 -15.19 6.02 13.84
CA LEU A 137 -14.15 6.60 14.70
C LEU A 137 -13.14 5.53 15.14
N ASN A 138 -13.61 4.37 15.57
CA ASN A 138 -12.75 3.25 15.96
C ASN A 138 -11.90 2.75 14.77
N ALA A 139 -12.51 2.59 13.60
CA ALA A 139 -11.81 2.20 12.38
C ALA A 139 -10.72 3.22 12.00
N LEU A 140 -11.01 4.52 12.08
CA LEU A 140 -10.02 5.57 11.81
C LEU A 140 -8.85 5.48 12.79
N SER A 141 -9.16 5.32 14.09
CA SER A 141 -8.15 5.24 15.16
C SER A 141 -7.24 4.03 14.97
N MET A 142 -7.83 2.87 14.65
CA MET A 142 -7.10 1.64 14.38
C MET A 142 -6.27 1.74 13.09
N ALA A 143 -6.79 2.40 12.07
CA ALA A 143 -6.07 2.63 10.83
C ALA A 143 -4.81 3.49 11.05
N HIS A 144 -4.93 4.60 11.78
CA HIS A 144 -3.77 5.43 12.16
C HIS A 144 -2.75 4.63 12.96
N PHE A 145 -3.20 3.82 13.94
CA PHE A 145 -2.31 2.99 14.73
C PHE A 145 -1.56 1.97 13.86
N LYS A 146 -2.25 1.27 12.96
CA LYS A 146 -1.67 0.26 12.06
C LYS A 146 -0.68 0.86 11.08
N VAL A 147 -1.05 1.98 10.43
CA VAL A 147 -0.16 2.69 9.49
C VAL A 147 1.09 3.19 10.22
N SER A 148 0.93 3.81 11.39
CA SER A 148 2.06 4.29 12.19
C SER A 148 2.99 3.13 12.60
N ARG A 149 2.41 1.99 13.01
CA ARG A 149 3.18 0.80 13.36
C ARG A 149 3.93 0.23 12.15
N TYR A 150 3.30 0.19 10.97
CA TYR A 150 3.91 -0.30 9.73
C TYR A 150 5.13 0.54 9.35
N VAL A 151 4.96 1.87 9.28
CA VAL A 151 6.04 2.80 8.93
C VAL A 151 7.18 2.74 9.95
N ASN A 152 6.87 2.67 11.25
CA ASN A 152 7.88 2.56 12.30
C ASN A 152 8.65 1.22 12.27
N ALA A 153 7.98 0.11 11.95
CA ALA A 153 8.62 -1.18 11.81
C ALA A 153 9.61 -1.18 10.63
N ARG A 154 9.24 -0.54 9.52
CA ARG A 154 10.09 -0.46 8.32
C ARG A 154 11.32 0.41 8.54
N ARG A 155 11.15 1.61 9.10
CA ARG A 155 12.26 2.51 9.48
C ARG A 155 13.26 1.84 10.45
N ARG A 156 12.80 0.97 11.35
CA ARG A 156 13.68 0.20 12.23
C ARG A 156 14.42 -0.92 11.49
N GLY A 157 13.81 -1.52 10.47
CA GLY A 157 14.43 -2.52 9.60
C GLY A 157 15.58 -1.96 8.77
N ASP A 158 15.39 -0.80 8.15
CA ASP A 158 16.43 -0.15 7.33
C ASP A 158 17.63 0.28 8.18
N ARG A 159 17.38 0.88 9.36
CA ARG A 159 18.46 1.20 10.31
C ARG A 159 19.27 -0.01 10.80
N ARG A 160 18.71 -1.22 10.73
CA ARG A 160 19.43 -2.47 11.05
C ARG A 160 20.21 -3.00 9.85
N ARG A 161 19.69 -2.84 8.63
CA ARG A 161 20.42 -3.19 7.39
C ARG A 161 21.65 -2.31 7.21
N ASP A 162 21.53 -1.00 7.40
CA ASP A 162 22.67 -0.08 7.29
C ASP A 162 23.77 -0.41 8.32
N ARG A 163 23.37 -0.77 9.55
CA ARG A 163 24.34 -1.20 10.58
C ARG A 163 25.07 -2.49 10.22
N ASN A 164 24.38 -3.46 9.61
CA ASN A 164 25.00 -4.71 9.19
C ASN A 164 25.88 -4.56 7.94
N HIS A 165 25.66 -3.55 7.10
CA HIS A 165 26.54 -3.26 5.95
C HIS A 165 27.76 -2.40 6.33
N HIS A 166 27.77 -1.76 7.51
CA HIS A 166 28.93 -1.03 8.04
C HIS A 166 29.86 -1.88 8.93
N VAL A 167 29.47 -3.12 9.26
CA VAL A 167 30.42 -4.10 9.81
C VAL A 167 31.23 -4.65 8.63
N ARG A 168 32.36 -4.01 8.37
CA ARG A 168 33.38 -4.43 7.40
C ARG A 168 33.64 -5.96 7.48
N PRO A 169 33.73 -6.68 6.34
CA PRO A 169 34.47 -7.92 6.28
C PRO A 169 35.97 -7.57 6.38
N SER A 170 36.45 -7.37 7.60
CA SER A 170 37.88 -7.22 7.88
C SER A 170 38.35 -8.38 8.75
N VAL A 171 38.26 -9.61 8.25
CA VAL A 171 39.22 -10.70 8.56
C VAL A 171 39.14 -11.75 7.44
N LEU A 172 39.58 -11.44 6.22
CA LEU A 172 39.90 -12.45 5.20
C LEU A 172 40.75 -11.86 4.06
N GLY A 173 41.51 -10.80 4.34
CA GLY A 173 42.41 -10.14 3.38
C GLY A 173 43.90 -10.31 3.69
N GLU A 174 44.27 -11.03 4.75
CA GLU A 174 45.68 -11.12 5.20
C GLU A 174 46.27 -12.54 5.14
N ILE A 175 45.63 -13.49 4.45
CA ILE A 175 46.22 -14.83 4.22
C ILE A 175 46.69 -15.01 2.75
N GLU A 176 46.24 -14.19 1.80
CA GLU A 176 46.64 -14.36 0.39
C GLU A 176 47.94 -13.65 -0.02
N ASP A 177 48.48 -12.73 0.79
CA ASP A 177 49.78 -12.10 0.50
C ASP A 177 51.00 -12.94 0.99
N ALA A 178 50.77 -14.06 1.68
CA ALA A 178 51.83 -14.98 2.07
C ALA A 178 52.16 -16.05 1.00
N LEU A 179 51.37 -16.16 -0.08
CA LEU A 179 51.52 -17.22 -1.09
C LEU A 179 52.15 -16.76 -2.41
N SER A 180 52.50 -15.47 -2.55
CA SER A 180 53.09 -14.95 -3.79
C SER A 180 54.64 -14.99 -3.86
N ASN A 181 55.33 -15.44 -2.81
CA ASN A 181 56.79 -15.67 -2.84
C ASN A 181 57.07 -17.17 -2.75
N GLY A 182 57.20 -17.81 -3.92
CA GLY A 182 57.39 -19.25 -4.08
C GLY A 182 58.53 -19.85 -3.24
N LEU A 183 58.18 -20.39 -2.07
CA LEU A 183 59.01 -21.33 -1.33
C LEU A 183 58.35 -22.71 -1.32
N ARG A 184 59.12 -23.72 -1.76
CA ARG A 184 58.67 -25.10 -1.89
C ARG A 184 58.40 -25.73 -0.51
N PRO A 185 57.34 -26.54 -0.35
CA PRO A 185 57.00 -27.22 0.92
C PRO A 185 57.93 -28.37 1.35
N SER A 186 59.21 -28.36 0.98
CA SER A 186 60.15 -29.46 1.27
C SER A 186 61.15 -29.18 2.40
N GLU A 187 61.10 -28.01 3.06
CA GLU A 187 62.07 -27.65 4.12
C GLU A 187 61.47 -27.48 5.52
N LEU A 188 60.15 -27.65 5.70
CA LEU A 188 59.52 -27.55 7.03
C LEU A 188 59.62 -28.84 7.87
N ALA A 189 60.29 -29.88 7.38
CA ALA A 189 60.39 -31.17 8.07
C ALA A 189 61.65 -31.35 8.96
N ASN A 190 62.54 -30.36 9.09
CA ASN A 190 63.82 -30.53 9.81
C ASN A 190 64.10 -29.50 10.93
N ARG A 191 63.09 -28.86 11.52
CA ARG A 191 63.31 -27.90 12.60
C ARG A 191 62.67 -28.23 13.96
N GLU A 192 62.14 -29.45 14.13
CA GLU A 192 61.67 -29.98 15.42
C GLU A 192 62.57 -31.09 15.99
N LYS A 193 63.75 -31.33 15.41
CA LYS A 193 64.78 -32.22 15.94
C LYS A 193 66.14 -31.53 15.99
N ASP A 194 66.27 -30.48 16.79
CA ASP A 194 67.52 -30.16 17.49
C ASP A 194 67.28 -29.02 18.47
N GLY A 195 67.18 -29.39 19.74
CA GLY A 195 66.91 -28.46 20.83
C GLY A 195 66.54 -29.16 22.13
N SER A 196 67.17 -30.31 22.41
CA SER A 196 67.17 -30.92 23.74
C SER A 196 68.43 -30.46 24.49
N ILE A 197 68.31 -30.41 25.82
CA ILE A 197 69.37 -30.40 26.84
C ILE A 197 69.99 -29.01 27.19
N ARG A 198 69.47 -28.35 28.24
CA ARG A 198 69.93 -28.46 29.65
C ARG A 198 69.07 -27.62 30.59
#